data_AF-A0A2M9YN77-F1
#
_entry.id   AF-A0A2M9YN77-F1
#
_cell.length_a   1.000
_cell.length_b   1.000
_cell.length_c   1.000
_cell.angle_alpha   90.00
_cell.angle_beta   90.00
_cell.angle_gamma   90.00
#
_symmetry.space_group_name_H-M   'P 1'
#
loop_
_entity.id
_entity.type
_entity.pdbx_description
1 polymer ?
#
loop_
_entity_poly.entity_id
_entity_poly.type
_entity_poly.pdbx_seq_one_letter_code
_entity_poly.pdbx_strand_id
1 'polypeptide(L)'
;MDPIQKAFQERRKLQEAEISDFRKSSARKTKLRNLKKNILLFFRCLSRTTPFLYIQKFLRFVLADLWILNQSPILWILGMGLPSFYITVLLVPEMLESPTIAAIFAFFPLLLAVDWFRWIGFRRIFNKLSFPVFGFESFYENKKLDYYRWFELEVRIQADRNRDAIEAILESFCILSKKLFYAPYVDGGSDPRKPWKHGKSPAAIGSGNSRIALLLVRDLFRKLDRLNRFETSIQGVTILMTSGPVYVDSLSNQSND
;
A
#
# COMPACT_ATOMS: atom_id res chain seq x y z
N MET A 1 -1.55 -22.23 -15.98
CA MET A 1 -1.80 -21.08 -16.88
C MET A 1 -0.48 -20.40 -17.15
N ASP A 2 -0.13 -20.21 -18.42
CA ASP A 2 1.10 -19.55 -18.87
C ASP A 2 1.25 -18.14 -18.24
N PRO A 3 2.41 -17.81 -17.61
CA PRO A 3 2.67 -16.49 -17.04
C PRO A 3 2.45 -15.33 -18.01
N ILE A 4 2.75 -15.53 -19.30
CA ILE A 4 2.59 -14.51 -20.35
C ILE A 4 1.09 -14.23 -20.54
N GLN A 5 0.30 -15.27 -20.80
CA GLN A 5 -1.16 -15.14 -20.93
C GLN A 5 -1.80 -14.57 -19.66
N LYS A 6 -1.28 -14.93 -18.49
CA LYS A 6 -1.77 -14.43 -17.19
C LYS A 6 -1.54 -12.93 -17.04
N ALA A 7 -0.37 -12.42 -17.44
CA ALA A 7 -0.07 -10.99 -17.42
C ALA A 7 -1.05 -10.19 -18.30
N PHE A 8 -1.32 -10.67 -19.52
CA PHE A 8 -2.27 -10.02 -20.41
C PHE A 8 -3.71 -10.05 -19.90
N GLN A 9 -4.17 -11.19 -19.34
CA GLN A 9 -5.50 -11.28 -18.76
C GLN A 9 -5.68 -10.37 -17.54
N GLU A 10 -4.67 -10.27 -16.68
CA GLU A 10 -4.72 -9.41 -15.50
C GLU A 10 -4.75 -7.93 -15.90
N ARG A 11 -3.91 -7.52 -16.86
CA ARG A 11 -3.95 -6.18 -17.45
C ARG A 11 -5.34 -5.85 -18.00
N ARG A 12 -5.94 -6.73 -18.82
CA ARG A 12 -7.29 -6.51 -19.39
C ARG A 12 -8.35 -6.37 -18.30
N LYS A 13 -8.37 -7.28 -17.32
CA LYS A 13 -9.34 -7.23 -16.20
C LYS A 13 -9.21 -5.93 -15.41
N LEU A 14 -7.99 -5.46 -15.16
CA LEU A 14 -7.74 -4.22 -14.42
C LEU A 14 -8.15 -2.99 -15.24
N GLN A 15 -7.88 -2.98 -16.55
CA GLN A 15 -8.32 -1.91 -17.45
C GLN A 15 -9.86 -1.85 -17.57
N GLU A 16 -10.52 -3.00 -17.74
CA GLU A 16 -11.98 -3.09 -17.74
C GLU A 16 -12.58 -2.60 -16.42
N ALA A 17 -11.97 -2.96 -15.29
CA ALA A 17 -12.37 -2.47 -13.98
C ALA A 17 -12.21 -0.94 -13.87
N GLU A 18 -11.08 -0.36 -14.32
CA GLU A 18 -10.85 1.09 -14.30
C GLU A 18 -11.87 1.84 -15.18
N ILE A 19 -12.17 1.33 -16.38
CA ILE A 19 -13.20 1.89 -17.26
C ILE A 19 -14.58 1.81 -16.60
N SER A 20 -14.91 0.69 -15.95
CA SER A 20 -16.17 0.51 -15.24
C SER A 20 -16.30 1.45 -14.02
N ASP A 21 -15.20 1.63 -13.28
CA ASP A 21 -15.13 2.51 -12.11
C ASP A 21 -15.22 3.98 -12.52
N PHE A 22 -14.63 4.37 -13.66
CA PHE A 22 -14.78 5.70 -14.26
C PHE A 22 -16.24 5.98 -14.70
N ARG A 23 -16.89 5.01 -15.34
CA ARG A 23 -18.32 5.11 -15.70
C ARG A 23 -19.20 5.20 -14.45
N LYS A 24 -18.91 4.41 -13.42
CA LYS A 24 -19.62 4.43 -12.12
C LYS A 24 -19.39 5.72 -11.34
N SER A 25 -18.18 6.29 -11.36
CA SER A 25 -17.87 7.55 -10.67
C SER A 25 -18.57 8.73 -11.35
N SER A 26 -18.63 8.74 -12.68
CA SER A 26 -19.43 9.70 -13.45
C SER A 26 -20.92 9.57 -13.12
N ALA A 27 -21.48 8.35 -13.15
CA ALA A 27 -22.87 8.09 -12.78
C ALA A 27 -23.19 8.38 -11.30
N ARG A 28 -22.23 8.16 -10.39
CA ARG A 28 -22.32 8.52 -8.97
C ARG A 28 -22.31 10.03 -8.78
N LYS A 29 -21.50 10.80 -9.52
CA LYS A 29 -21.53 12.27 -9.49
C LYS A 29 -22.90 12.80 -9.95
N THR A 30 -23.50 12.21 -10.97
CA THR A 30 -24.85 12.58 -11.44
C THR A 30 -25.94 12.20 -10.43
N LYS A 31 -25.87 10.99 -9.83
CA LYS A 31 -26.80 10.55 -8.79
C LYS A 31 -26.65 11.34 -7.49
N LEU A 32 -25.43 11.63 -7.03
CA LEU A 32 -25.19 12.43 -5.81
C LEU A 32 -25.68 13.87 -5.96
N ARG A 33 -25.60 14.46 -7.16
CA ARG A 33 -26.13 15.81 -7.43
C ARG A 33 -27.65 15.87 -7.27
N ASN A 34 -28.34 14.79 -7.66
CA ASN A 34 -29.80 14.66 -7.50
C ASN A 34 -30.19 14.22 -6.07
N LEU A 35 -29.39 13.37 -5.42
CA LEU A 35 -29.62 12.87 -4.06
C LEU A 35 -29.36 13.95 -2.98
N LYS A 36 -28.38 14.85 -3.20
CA LYS A 36 -28.06 16.00 -2.33
C LYS A 36 -29.24 16.94 -2.11
N LYS A 37 -30.21 16.97 -3.04
CA LYS A 37 -31.37 17.87 -2.94
C LYS A 37 -32.44 17.37 -1.97
N ASN A 38 -32.56 16.05 -1.76
CA ASN A 38 -33.68 15.47 -0.98
C ASN A 38 -33.27 14.61 0.23
N ILE A 39 -32.04 14.08 0.33
CA ILE A 39 -31.69 13.10 1.38
C ILE A 39 -30.89 13.70 2.57
N LEU A 40 -30.40 14.93 2.43
CA LEU A 40 -29.50 15.56 3.42
C LEU A 40 -30.16 15.92 4.76
N LEU A 41 -31.49 15.83 4.86
CA LEU A 41 -32.24 16.09 6.09
C LEU A 41 -32.59 14.82 6.89
N PHE A 42 -32.62 13.64 6.26
CA PHE A 42 -33.16 12.43 6.92
C PHE A 42 -32.08 11.50 7.51
N PHE A 43 -30.91 11.37 6.87
CA PHE A 43 -29.87 10.43 7.32
C PHE A 43 -28.81 11.02 8.28
N ARG A 44 -29.02 12.26 8.76
CA ARG A 44 -28.06 12.96 9.62
C ARG A 44 -27.97 12.39 11.05
N CYS A 45 -28.84 11.44 11.42
CA CYS A 45 -28.97 10.96 12.80
C CYS A 45 -28.26 9.62 13.13
N LEU A 46 -28.02 8.72 12.18
CA LEU A 46 -27.57 7.35 12.53
C LEU A 46 -26.12 6.98 12.18
N SER A 47 -25.41 7.75 11.35
CA SER A 47 -24.01 7.46 10.95
C SER A 47 -22.95 8.37 11.59
N ARG A 48 -23.35 9.21 12.57
CA ARG A 48 -22.55 10.32 13.11
C ARG A 48 -22.31 10.26 14.62
N THR A 49 -22.22 9.08 15.22
CA THR A 49 -21.50 9.01 16.50
C THR A 49 -20.01 9.17 16.19
N THR A 50 -19.47 10.35 16.52
CA THR A 50 -18.04 10.68 16.50
C THR A 50 -17.13 9.51 16.92
N PRO A 51 -17.41 8.74 18.00
CA PRO A 51 -16.53 7.63 18.41
C PRO A 51 -16.43 6.50 17.39
N PHE A 52 -17.50 6.13 16.67
CA PHE A 52 -17.43 5.06 15.67
C PHE A 52 -16.57 5.45 14.47
N LEU A 53 -16.67 6.72 14.04
CA LEU A 53 -15.80 7.26 12.98
C LEU A 53 -14.35 7.37 13.43
N TYR A 54 -14.08 7.71 14.70
CA TYR A 54 -12.73 7.69 15.26
C TYR A 54 -12.18 6.27 15.37
N ILE A 55 -12.98 5.30 15.84
CA ILE A 55 -12.59 3.89 15.92
C ILE A 55 -12.33 3.32 14.52
N GLN A 56 -13.17 3.61 13.54
CA GLN A 56 -12.97 3.17 12.15
C GLN A 56 -11.73 3.82 11.53
N LYS A 57 -11.49 5.11 11.76
CA LYS A 57 -10.27 5.81 11.32
C LYS A 57 -9.04 5.29 12.04
N PHE A 58 -9.13 4.96 13.32
CA PHE A 58 -8.06 4.39 14.13
C PHE A 58 -7.76 2.95 13.71
N LEU A 59 -8.78 2.10 13.51
CA LEU A 59 -8.60 0.76 12.94
C LEU A 59 -8.05 0.83 11.53
N ARG A 60 -8.47 1.77 10.69
CA ARG A 60 -7.88 1.99 9.37
C ARG A 60 -6.44 2.50 9.46
N PHE A 61 -6.14 3.38 10.40
CA PHE A 61 -4.79 3.87 10.69
C PHE A 61 -3.90 2.73 11.15
N VAL A 62 -4.33 1.96 12.14
CA VAL A 62 -3.65 0.77 12.68
C VAL A 62 -3.53 -0.31 11.61
N LEU A 63 -4.59 -0.64 10.87
CA LEU A 63 -4.53 -1.62 9.77
C LEU A 63 -3.64 -1.13 8.63
N ALA A 64 -3.65 0.17 8.28
CA ALA A 64 -2.76 0.74 7.29
C ALA A 64 -1.30 0.73 7.77
N ASP A 65 -1.02 1.09 9.02
CA ASP A 65 0.32 1.05 9.62
C ASP A 65 0.84 -0.39 9.79
N LEU A 66 -0.01 -1.33 10.19
CA LEU A 66 0.28 -2.77 10.26
C LEU A 66 0.50 -3.37 8.87
N TRP A 67 -0.16 -2.84 7.84
CA TRP A 67 0.08 -3.27 6.47
C TRP A 67 1.41 -2.78 5.93
N ILE A 68 2.08 -1.81 6.57
CA ILE A 68 3.08 -0.95 5.93
C ILE A 68 4.40 -0.76 6.70
N LEU A 69 4.49 -1.11 7.98
CA LEU A 69 5.77 -1.02 8.73
C LEU A 69 6.39 0.38 8.61
N ASN A 70 5.74 1.38 9.21
CA ASN A 70 6.54 2.44 9.81
C ASN A 70 6.85 1.97 11.23
N GLN A 71 8.12 1.64 11.51
CA GLN A 71 8.50 1.18 12.85
C GLN A 71 8.35 2.30 13.89
N SER A 72 8.31 3.57 13.47
CA SER A 72 8.36 4.69 14.42
C SER A 72 7.13 4.81 15.34
N PRO A 73 5.86 4.76 14.88
CA PRO A 73 4.70 4.89 15.77
C PRO A 73 4.51 3.65 16.64
N ILE A 74 4.78 2.46 16.09
CA ILE A 74 4.73 1.19 16.80
C ILE A 74 5.83 1.13 17.88
N LEU A 75 7.06 1.57 17.59
CA LEU A 75 8.16 1.68 18.56
C LEU A 75 7.85 2.70 19.67
N TRP A 76 7.19 3.82 19.36
CA TRP A 76 6.77 4.80 20.37
C TRP A 76 5.69 4.24 21.31
N ILE A 77 4.67 3.56 20.76
CA ILE A 77 3.62 2.89 21.55
C ILE A 77 4.22 1.74 22.38
N LEU A 78 5.15 0.97 21.81
CA LEU A 78 5.93 -0.08 22.49
C LEU A 78 6.90 0.45 23.54
N GLY A 79 7.39 1.68 23.39
CA GLY A 79 8.46 2.24 24.22
C GLY A 79 7.98 2.91 25.51
N MET A 80 6.76 3.47 25.53
CA MET A 80 6.33 4.32 26.66
C MET A 80 5.11 3.81 27.45
N GLY A 81 4.18 3.07 26.82
CA GLY A 81 2.92 2.67 27.47
C GLY A 81 2.72 1.17 27.58
N LEU A 82 3.12 0.42 26.56
CA LEU A 82 2.90 -1.03 26.50
C LEU A 82 3.61 -1.82 27.60
N PRO A 83 4.91 -1.60 27.87
CA PRO A 83 5.62 -2.39 28.87
C PRO A 83 4.99 -2.23 30.25
N SER A 84 4.65 -0.99 30.62
CA SER A 84 3.95 -0.66 31.85
C SER A 84 2.56 -1.31 31.91
N PHE A 85 1.80 -1.29 30.81
CA PHE A 85 0.50 -1.96 30.71
C PHE A 85 0.62 -3.48 30.89
N TYR A 86 1.56 -4.13 30.19
CA TYR A 86 1.79 -5.58 30.32
C TYR A 86 2.25 -5.97 31.72
N ILE A 87 3.18 -5.21 32.31
CA ILE A 87 3.66 -5.44 33.67
C ILE A 87 2.50 -5.29 34.66
N THR A 88 1.67 -4.25 34.52
CA THR A 88 0.51 -4.03 35.40
C THR A 88 -0.51 -5.16 35.30
N VAL A 89 -0.83 -5.61 34.09
CA VAL A 89 -1.78 -6.71 33.87
C VAL A 89 -1.21 -8.06 34.36
N LEU A 90 0.10 -8.29 34.25
CA LEU A 90 0.75 -9.49 34.77
C LEU A 90 0.86 -9.49 36.31
N LEU A 91 1.02 -8.32 36.94
CA LEU A 91 1.06 -8.16 38.40
C LEU A 91 -0.32 -8.18 39.05
N VAL A 92 -1.37 -7.80 38.32
CA VAL A 92 -2.77 -7.84 38.78
C VAL A 92 -3.61 -8.61 37.76
N PRO A 93 -3.59 -9.96 37.82
CA PRO A 93 -4.25 -10.82 36.82
C PRO A 93 -5.77 -10.60 36.72
N GLU A 94 -6.40 -10.14 37.79
CA GLU A 94 -7.83 -9.78 37.86
C GLU A 94 -8.21 -8.71 36.82
N MET A 95 -7.25 -7.89 36.37
CA MET A 95 -7.49 -6.94 35.28
C MET A 95 -7.88 -7.63 33.96
N LEU A 96 -7.49 -8.90 33.75
CA LEU A 96 -7.90 -9.68 32.57
C LEU A 96 -9.38 -10.10 32.61
N GLU A 97 -10.07 -9.99 33.74
CA GLU A 97 -11.53 -10.22 33.81
C GLU A 97 -12.29 -9.13 33.05
N SER A 98 -11.70 -7.94 32.88
CA SER A 98 -12.23 -6.91 32.01
C SER A 98 -12.06 -7.32 30.54
N PRO A 99 -13.16 -7.51 29.77
CA PRO A 99 -13.07 -7.92 28.37
C PRO A 99 -12.25 -6.95 27.51
N THR A 100 -12.31 -5.66 27.85
CA THR A 100 -11.57 -4.60 27.16
C THR A 100 -10.07 -4.73 27.37
N ILE A 101 -9.63 -4.99 28.61
CA ILE A 101 -8.21 -5.15 28.95
C ILE A 101 -7.67 -6.44 28.33
N ALA A 102 -8.41 -7.54 28.42
CA ALA A 102 -8.05 -8.81 27.79
C ALA A 102 -7.91 -8.67 26.26
N ALA A 103 -8.83 -7.96 25.60
CA ALA A 103 -8.74 -7.69 24.17
C ALA A 103 -7.48 -6.89 23.80
N ILE A 104 -7.17 -5.83 24.55
CA ILE A 104 -5.97 -5.00 24.32
C ILE A 104 -4.69 -5.83 24.56
N PHE A 105 -4.66 -6.63 25.63
CA PHE A 105 -3.54 -7.50 25.97
C PHE A 105 -3.28 -8.60 24.93
N ALA A 106 -4.32 -9.12 24.27
CA ALA A 106 -4.17 -10.09 23.19
C ALA A 106 -3.89 -9.44 21.82
N PHE A 107 -4.29 -8.18 21.62
CA PHE A 107 -4.17 -7.47 20.35
C PHE A 107 -2.72 -7.19 19.97
N PHE A 108 -1.94 -6.58 20.87
CA PHE A 108 -0.56 -6.18 20.54
C PHE A 108 0.40 -7.32 20.18
N PRO A 109 0.43 -8.48 20.85
CA PRO A 109 1.31 -9.59 20.49
C PRO A 109 0.89 -10.20 19.16
N LEU A 110 -0.43 -10.25 18.88
CA LEU A 110 -0.95 -10.65 17.59
C LEU A 110 -0.47 -9.70 16.48
N LEU A 111 -0.50 -8.39 16.71
CA LEU A 111 0.02 -7.41 15.75
C LEU A 111 1.51 -7.61 15.47
N LEU A 112 2.32 -7.77 16.53
CA LEU A 112 3.74 -8.02 16.41
C LEU A 112 4.04 -9.32 15.67
N ALA A 113 3.29 -10.39 15.95
CA ALA A 113 3.43 -11.67 15.28
C ALA A 113 3.09 -11.55 13.79
N VAL A 114 1.97 -10.90 13.44
CA VAL A 114 1.59 -10.64 12.04
C VAL A 114 2.69 -9.85 11.32
N ASP A 115 3.27 -8.85 11.98
CA ASP A 115 4.33 -8.05 11.40
C ASP A 115 5.63 -8.84 11.20
N TRP A 116 6.00 -9.66 12.19
CA TRP A 116 7.14 -10.56 12.12
C TRP A 116 7.02 -11.57 10.97
N PHE A 117 5.85 -12.23 10.83
CA PHE A 117 5.60 -13.15 9.72
C PHE A 117 5.66 -12.46 8.37
N ARG A 118 5.19 -11.21 8.28
CA ARG A 118 5.24 -10.41 7.04
C ARG A 118 6.66 -10.02 6.68
N TRP A 119 7.46 -9.57 7.64
CA TRP A 119 8.88 -9.24 7.44
C TRP A 119 9.68 -10.46 6.97
N ILE A 120 9.47 -11.62 7.62
CA ILE A 120 10.06 -12.89 7.20
C ILE A 120 9.63 -13.25 5.77
N GLY A 121 8.32 -13.16 5.47
CA GLY A 121 7.79 -13.45 4.15
C GLY A 121 8.41 -12.58 3.06
N PHE A 122 8.56 -11.29 3.35
CA PHE A 122 9.19 -10.31 2.47
C PHE A 122 10.67 -10.63 2.20
N ARG A 123 11.49 -10.81 3.25
CA ARG A 123 12.91 -11.21 3.12
C ARG A 123 13.05 -12.53 2.35
N ARG A 124 12.17 -13.50 2.62
CA ARG A 124 12.15 -14.78 1.90
C ARG A 124 11.83 -14.63 0.41
N ILE A 125 10.89 -13.77 0.04
CA ILE A 125 10.57 -13.53 -1.38
C ILE A 125 11.76 -12.87 -2.06
N PHE A 126 12.31 -11.81 -1.46
CA PHE A 126 13.42 -11.05 -2.04
C PHE A 126 14.67 -11.92 -2.22
N ASN A 127 15.03 -12.72 -1.21
CA ASN A 127 16.20 -13.61 -1.27
C ASN A 127 16.04 -14.79 -2.25
N LYS A 128 14.82 -15.09 -2.69
CA LYS A 128 14.52 -16.18 -3.62
C LYS A 128 14.29 -15.71 -5.06
N LEU A 129 14.45 -14.42 -5.34
CA LEU A 129 14.34 -13.93 -6.71
C LEU A 129 15.43 -14.54 -7.58
N SER A 130 15.06 -14.96 -8.77
CA SER A 130 15.97 -15.54 -9.77
C SER A 130 16.83 -14.49 -10.52
N PHE A 131 16.71 -13.22 -10.15
CA PHE A 131 17.45 -12.10 -10.74
C PHE A 131 17.86 -11.10 -9.65
N PRO A 132 18.95 -10.34 -9.85
CA PRO A 132 19.36 -9.31 -8.92
C PRO A 132 18.43 -8.08 -8.95
N VAL A 133 18.21 -7.48 -7.78
CA VAL A 133 17.51 -6.20 -7.63
C VAL A 133 18.44 -5.17 -6.99
N PHE A 134 18.83 -4.15 -7.74
CA PHE A 134 19.72 -3.09 -7.30
C PHE A 134 18.95 -1.87 -6.76
N GLY A 135 19.50 -1.21 -5.75
CA GLY A 135 18.95 0.04 -5.19
C GLY A 135 17.74 -0.13 -4.26
N PHE A 136 17.21 -1.34 -4.12
CA PHE A 136 16.05 -1.62 -3.24
C PHE A 136 16.37 -1.35 -1.76
N GLU A 137 17.51 -1.83 -1.27
CA GLU A 137 17.92 -1.64 0.13
C GLU A 137 18.19 -0.15 0.43
N SER A 138 18.87 0.55 -0.48
CA SER A 138 19.11 2.00 -0.36
C SER A 138 17.82 2.83 -0.31
N PHE A 139 16.74 2.37 -0.96
CA PHE A 139 15.43 2.98 -0.87
C PHE A 139 14.69 2.58 0.41
N TYR A 140 14.63 1.28 0.72
CA TYR A 140 13.86 0.72 1.83
C TYR A 140 14.42 1.13 3.21
N GLU A 141 15.74 1.18 3.33
CA GLU A 141 16.44 1.55 4.57
C GLU A 141 16.76 3.05 4.64
N ASN A 142 16.24 3.85 3.71
CA ASN A 142 16.44 5.29 3.72
C ASN A 142 15.83 5.89 5.00
N LYS A 143 16.66 6.50 5.85
CA LYS A 143 16.21 7.13 7.12
C LYS A 143 15.16 8.22 6.94
N LYS A 144 15.07 8.82 5.73
CA LYS A 144 14.07 9.83 5.39
C LYS A 144 12.76 9.22 4.86
N LEU A 145 12.73 7.91 4.61
CA LEU A 145 11.53 7.16 4.26
C LEU A 145 10.60 7.17 5.47
N ASP A 146 9.48 7.86 5.34
CA ASP A 146 8.49 8.01 6.39
C ASP A 146 7.09 7.89 5.78
N TYR A 147 6.09 7.64 6.60
CA TYR A 147 4.72 7.40 6.15
C TYR A 147 4.16 8.56 5.30
N TYR A 148 4.52 9.80 5.65
CA TYR A 148 4.08 11.02 4.97
C TYR A 148 5.10 11.54 3.93
N ARG A 149 6.25 10.89 3.79
CA ARG A 149 7.33 11.33 2.89
C ARG A 149 7.44 10.40 1.69
N TRP A 150 7.19 10.97 0.53
CA TRP A 150 7.16 10.24 -0.74
C TRP A 150 8.33 10.65 -1.63
N PHE A 151 9.06 9.68 -2.15
CA PHE A 151 10.18 9.90 -3.06
C PHE A 151 9.74 9.61 -4.47
N GLU A 152 10.25 10.33 -5.46
CA GLU A 152 10.08 9.87 -6.84
C GLU A 152 11.05 8.72 -7.10
N LEU A 153 10.50 7.63 -7.60
CA LEU A 153 11.23 6.41 -7.89
C LEU A 153 11.12 6.12 -9.38
N GLU A 154 12.19 5.58 -9.92
CA GLU A 154 12.22 4.95 -11.22
C GLU A 154 12.65 3.50 -11.06
N VAL A 155 11.83 2.58 -11.56
CA VAL A 155 12.13 1.16 -11.60
C VAL A 155 12.42 0.80 -13.04
N ARG A 156 13.64 0.35 -13.33
CA ARG A 156 14.10 -0.09 -14.66
C ARG A 156 14.28 -1.59 -14.67
N ILE A 157 13.76 -2.27 -15.68
CA ILE A 157 13.89 -3.71 -15.87
C ILE A 157 14.80 -3.95 -17.08
N GLN A 158 15.91 -4.63 -16.85
CA GLN A 158 16.80 -5.06 -17.93
C GLN A 158 16.38 -6.45 -18.38
N ALA A 159 15.95 -6.56 -19.64
CA ALA A 159 15.46 -7.80 -20.21
C ALA A 159 15.76 -7.92 -21.70
N ASP A 160 16.09 -9.15 -22.11
CA ASP A 160 16.48 -9.47 -23.48
C ASP A 160 15.30 -9.97 -24.31
N ARG A 161 14.32 -10.60 -23.65
CA ARG A 161 13.12 -11.19 -24.25
C ARG A 161 11.86 -10.83 -23.47
N ASN A 162 10.69 -11.20 -24.00
CA ASN A 162 9.38 -11.05 -23.34
C ASN A 162 9.01 -9.61 -22.95
N ARG A 163 9.43 -8.63 -23.76
CA ARG A 163 9.18 -7.19 -23.51
C ARG A 163 7.68 -6.90 -23.32
N ASP A 164 6.82 -7.43 -24.17
CA ASP A 164 5.37 -7.21 -24.09
C ASP A 164 4.76 -7.73 -22.77
N ALA A 165 5.25 -8.87 -22.28
CA ALA A 165 4.80 -9.43 -21.01
C ALA A 165 5.29 -8.59 -19.82
N ILE A 166 6.52 -8.09 -19.89
CA ILE A 166 7.10 -7.19 -18.88
C ILE A 166 6.33 -5.87 -18.85
N GLU A 167 6.02 -5.29 -20.01
CA GLU A 167 5.19 -4.09 -20.13
C GLU A 167 3.80 -4.32 -19.55
N ALA A 168 3.17 -5.47 -19.83
CA ALA A 168 1.87 -5.80 -19.24
C ALA A 168 1.92 -5.91 -17.70
N ILE A 169 3.00 -6.47 -17.15
CA ILE A 169 3.23 -6.55 -15.70
C ILE A 169 3.44 -5.14 -15.12
N LEU A 170 4.26 -4.31 -15.75
CA LEU A 170 4.51 -2.92 -15.32
C LEU A 170 3.24 -2.08 -15.35
N GLU A 171 2.43 -2.20 -16.41
CA GLU A 171 1.15 -1.52 -16.51
C GLU A 171 0.16 -1.97 -15.42
N SER A 172 0.08 -3.29 -15.19
CA SER A 172 -0.76 -3.84 -14.12
C SER A 172 -0.35 -3.28 -12.76
N PHE A 173 0.96 -3.20 -12.50
CA PHE A 173 1.51 -2.57 -11.30
C PHE A 173 1.12 -1.10 -11.21
N CYS A 174 1.28 -0.32 -12.28
CA CYS A 174 0.92 1.11 -12.30
C CYS A 174 -0.57 1.34 -11.99
N ILE A 175 -1.46 0.52 -12.56
CA ILE A 175 -2.91 0.60 -12.33
C ILE A 175 -3.22 0.29 -10.86
N LEU A 176 -2.64 -0.79 -10.32
CA LEU A 176 -2.84 -1.20 -8.93
C LEU A 176 -2.30 -0.16 -7.96
N SER A 177 -1.09 0.37 -8.18
CA SER A 177 -0.50 1.38 -7.31
C SER A 177 -1.32 2.66 -7.33
N LYS A 178 -1.79 3.09 -8.51
CA LYS A 178 -2.69 4.24 -8.66
C LYS A 178 -3.97 4.04 -7.83
N LYS A 179 -4.64 2.90 -8.00
CA LYS A 179 -5.90 2.58 -7.29
C LYS A 179 -5.73 2.46 -5.77
N LEU A 180 -4.60 1.95 -5.31
CA LEU A 180 -4.38 1.70 -3.89
C LEU A 180 -3.88 2.92 -3.13
N PHE A 181 -3.13 3.82 -3.78
CA PHE A 181 -2.36 4.86 -3.08
C PHE A 181 -2.66 6.30 -3.50
N TYR A 182 -3.33 6.50 -4.62
CA TYR A 182 -3.60 7.83 -5.17
C TYR A 182 -5.10 8.04 -5.23
N ALA A 183 -5.58 9.04 -4.50
CA ALA A 183 -6.99 9.40 -4.52
C ALA A 183 -7.34 10.09 -5.87
N PRO A 184 -8.52 9.82 -6.45
CA PRO A 184 -9.00 10.57 -7.59
C PRO A 184 -9.42 11.97 -7.15
N TYR A 185 -8.50 12.94 -7.25
CA TYR A 185 -8.70 14.40 -7.10
C TYR A 185 -9.85 14.83 -6.18
N VAL A 186 -9.54 15.14 -4.93
CA VAL A 186 -10.45 15.91 -4.07
C VAL A 186 -10.32 17.39 -4.44
N ASP A 187 -11.47 18.03 -4.70
CA ASP A 187 -11.63 19.39 -5.21
C ASP A 187 -10.62 20.41 -4.63
N GLY A 188 -9.83 21.04 -5.49
CA GLY A 188 -9.07 22.27 -5.19
C GLY A 188 -7.62 22.13 -4.70
N GLY A 189 -7.14 20.91 -4.40
CA GLY A 189 -5.75 20.67 -3.99
C GLY A 189 -4.90 20.02 -5.10
N SER A 190 -3.70 20.56 -5.34
CA SER A 190 -2.65 19.89 -6.13
C SER A 190 -2.05 18.75 -5.29
N ASP A 191 -2.36 17.49 -5.61
CA ASP A 191 -1.61 16.34 -5.05
C ASP A 191 -0.16 16.43 -5.54
N PRO A 192 0.83 16.62 -4.65
CA PRO A 192 2.21 16.79 -5.06
C PRO A 192 2.87 15.45 -5.44
N ARG A 193 2.18 14.32 -5.25
CA ARG A 193 2.65 12.99 -5.65
C ARG A 193 2.43 12.75 -7.15
N LYS A 194 3.37 12.04 -7.76
CA LYS A 194 3.25 11.57 -9.15
C LYS A 194 2.70 10.14 -9.15
N PRO A 195 1.55 9.87 -9.77
CA PRO A 195 1.06 8.51 -9.96
C PRO A 195 2.04 7.73 -10.84
N TRP A 196 2.16 6.44 -10.56
CA TRP A 196 3.03 5.55 -11.34
C TRP A 196 2.58 5.48 -12.80
N LYS A 197 3.54 5.69 -13.70
CA LYS A 197 3.35 5.61 -15.15
C LYS A 197 4.45 4.75 -15.75
N HIS A 198 4.07 3.91 -16.71
CA HIS A 198 5.04 3.21 -17.54
C HIS A 198 5.61 4.16 -18.60
N GLY A 199 6.91 4.07 -18.86
CA GLY A 199 7.60 4.81 -19.91
C GLY A 199 7.63 4.06 -21.25
N LYS A 200 8.41 4.59 -22.21
CA LYS A 200 8.71 3.95 -23.51
C LYS A 200 9.78 2.84 -23.43
N SER A 201 10.52 2.81 -22.32
CA SER A 201 11.44 1.73 -21.92
C SER A 201 10.71 0.84 -20.91
N PRO A 202 11.10 -0.44 -20.69
CA PRO A 202 10.59 -1.29 -19.61
C PRO A 202 10.96 -0.71 -18.24
N ALA A 203 10.32 0.41 -17.92
CA ALA A 203 10.56 1.24 -16.77
C ALA A 203 9.23 1.88 -16.33
N ALA A 204 9.09 2.04 -15.02
CA ALA A 204 7.98 2.76 -14.43
C ALA A 204 8.50 3.82 -13.48
N ILE A 205 7.90 5.01 -13.53
CA ILE A 205 8.25 6.16 -12.70
C ILE A 205 7.03 6.55 -11.89
N GLY A 206 7.21 6.78 -10.59
CA GLY A 206 6.15 7.27 -9.73
C GLY A 206 6.64 7.57 -8.32
N SER A 207 5.81 8.26 -7.55
CA SER A 207 6.08 8.50 -6.14
C SER A 207 5.95 7.20 -5.32
N GLY A 208 6.92 6.90 -4.48
CA GLY A 208 6.89 5.76 -3.57
C GLY A 208 7.38 6.10 -2.18
N ASN A 209 6.80 5.41 -1.21
CA ASN A 209 7.29 5.32 0.17
C ASN A 209 7.34 3.83 0.57
N SER A 210 7.45 3.52 1.86
CA SER A 210 7.48 2.14 2.37
C SER A 210 6.32 1.25 1.85
N ARG A 211 5.14 1.84 1.61
CA ARG A 211 3.97 1.13 1.06
C ARG A 211 4.21 0.58 -0.33
N ILE A 212 4.82 1.40 -1.18
CA ILE A 212 5.16 1.04 -2.53
C ILE A 212 6.29 0.00 -2.54
N ALA A 213 7.25 0.09 -1.61
CA ALA A 213 8.30 -0.93 -1.47
C ALA A 213 7.73 -2.35 -1.33
N LEU A 214 6.68 -2.48 -0.51
CA LEU A 214 5.99 -3.76 -0.30
C LEU A 214 5.20 -4.19 -1.54
N LEU A 215 4.52 -3.25 -2.21
CA LEU A 215 3.80 -3.57 -3.44
C LEU A 215 4.77 -4.02 -4.55
N LEU A 216 5.94 -3.40 -4.65
CA LEU A 216 7.00 -3.80 -5.59
C LEU A 216 7.40 -5.26 -5.39
N VAL A 217 7.67 -5.68 -4.14
CA VAL A 217 8.05 -7.08 -3.87
C VAL A 217 6.90 -8.05 -4.10
N ARG A 218 5.71 -7.74 -3.57
CA ARG A 218 4.56 -8.66 -3.60
C ARG A 218 4.00 -8.84 -4.99
N ASP A 219 3.90 -7.75 -5.75
CA ASP A 219 3.21 -7.72 -7.03
C ASP A 219 4.21 -7.74 -8.19
N LEU A 220 5.10 -6.75 -8.27
CA LEU A 220 6.00 -6.60 -9.42
C LEU A 220 7.07 -7.72 -9.45
N PHE A 221 7.95 -7.81 -8.45
CA PHE A 221 9.08 -8.75 -8.47
C PHE A 221 8.62 -10.20 -8.46
N ARG A 222 7.55 -10.53 -7.74
CA ARG A 222 7.01 -11.89 -7.73
C ARG A 222 6.45 -12.30 -9.10
N LYS A 223 5.84 -11.39 -9.85
CA LYS A 223 5.35 -11.67 -11.21
C LYS A 223 6.51 -11.77 -12.19
N LEU A 224 7.49 -10.87 -12.11
CA LEU A 224 8.71 -10.93 -12.90
C LEU A 224 9.51 -12.21 -12.63
N ASP A 225 9.59 -12.67 -11.37
CA ASP A 225 10.31 -13.91 -11.01
C ASP A 225 9.61 -15.14 -11.58
N ARG A 226 8.27 -15.16 -11.57
CA ARG A 226 7.51 -16.22 -12.25
C ARG A 226 7.74 -16.22 -13.76
N LEU A 227 7.84 -15.05 -14.39
CA LEU A 227 8.15 -14.94 -15.82
C LEU A 227 9.58 -15.43 -16.10
N ASN A 228 10.56 -14.95 -15.33
CA ASN A 228 11.98 -15.31 -15.50
C ASN A 228 12.28 -16.79 -15.25
N ARG A 229 11.56 -17.42 -14.32
CA ARG A 229 11.65 -18.88 -14.09
C ARG A 229 10.99 -19.70 -15.18
N PHE A 230 10.02 -19.14 -15.90
CA PHE A 230 9.38 -19.79 -17.03
C PHE A 230 10.26 -19.69 -18.28
N GLU A 231 10.77 -18.49 -18.55
CA GLU A 231 11.79 -18.26 -19.57
C GLU A 231 12.77 -17.21 -19.04
N THR A 232 14.05 -17.57 -18.95
CA THR A 232 15.10 -16.67 -18.47
C THR A 232 15.27 -15.49 -19.42
N SER A 233 14.69 -14.35 -19.06
CA SER A 233 14.63 -13.16 -19.90
C SER A 233 15.02 -11.88 -19.17
N ILE A 234 15.12 -11.91 -17.84
CA ILE A 234 15.37 -10.74 -17.00
C ILE A 234 16.79 -10.83 -16.43
N GLN A 235 17.63 -9.88 -16.80
CA GLN A 235 19.01 -9.76 -16.31
C GLN A 235 19.06 -9.12 -14.93
N GLY A 236 18.16 -8.17 -14.65
CA GLY A 236 18.10 -7.50 -13.36
C GLY A 236 17.08 -6.37 -13.32
N VAL A 237 16.79 -5.91 -12.11
CA VAL A 237 15.91 -4.77 -11.85
C VAL A 237 16.70 -3.71 -11.10
N THR A 238 16.62 -2.46 -11.53
CA THR A 238 17.28 -1.33 -10.87
C THR A 238 16.23 -0.36 -10.36
N ILE A 239 16.36 0.07 -9.11
CA ILE A 239 15.49 1.07 -8.49
C ILE A 239 16.33 2.31 -8.21
N LEU A 240 15.92 3.44 -8.77
CA LEU A 240 16.59 4.73 -8.63
C LEU A 240 15.65 5.70 -7.92
N MET A 241 16.17 6.37 -6.89
CA MET A 241 15.50 7.52 -6.30
C MET A 241 15.85 8.75 -7.15
N THR A 242 14.87 9.30 -7.86
CA THR A 242 15.10 10.39 -8.83
C THR A 242 14.86 11.78 -8.23
N SER A 243 14.07 11.87 -7.15
CA SER A 243 13.90 13.13 -6.41
C SER A 243 13.65 12.92 -4.91
N GLY A 244 13.89 13.98 -4.15
CA GLY A 244 13.78 14.01 -2.69
C GLY A 244 12.33 14.00 -2.17
N PRO A 245 12.15 13.90 -0.84
CA PRO A 245 10.85 13.60 -0.27
C PRO A 245 9.88 14.76 -0.42
N VAL A 246 8.74 14.47 -1.01
CA VAL A 246 7.54 15.30 -0.99
C VAL A 246 6.72 14.93 0.24
N TYR A 247 6.37 15.93 1.04
CA TYR A 247 5.48 15.74 2.19
C TYR A 247 4.02 15.74 1.75
N VAL A 248 3.24 14.81 2.29
CA VAL A 248 1.81 14.66 2.00
C VAL A 248 1.05 14.63 3.31
N ASP A 249 0.08 15.54 3.46
CA ASP A 249 -0.73 15.63 4.66
C ASP A 249 -1.57 14.37 4.90
N SER A 250 -1.85 14.07 6.17
CA SER A 250 -2.59 12.92 6.66
C SER A 250 -3.94 12.69 5.97
N LEU A 251 -4.66 13.76 5.63
CA LEU A 251 -5.96 13.68 4.94
C LEU A 251 -5.84 13.27 3.47
N SER A 252 -4.77 13.69 2.78
CA SER A 252 -4.51 13.31 1.37
C SER A 252 -3.72 12.01 1.24
N ASN A 253 -3.12 11.55 2.34
CA ASN A 253 -2.32 10.31 2.42
C ASN A 253 -3.16 9.04 2.67
N GLN A 254 -4.47 9.18 2.92
CA GLN A 254 -5.45 8.10 3.02
C GLN A 254 -6.19 7.91 1.68
N SER A 255 -5.83 6.89 0.92
CA SER A 255 -6.53 6.50 -0.31
C SER A 255 -7.56 5.40 -0.02
N ASN A 256 -8.83 5.79 0.06
CA ASN A 256 -9.97 5.34 -0.77
C ASN A 256 -11.29 5.68 -0.05
N ASP A 257 -12.02 6.61 -0.67
CA ASP A 257 -13.48 6.71 -0.62
C ASP A 257 -14.14 5.56 -1.40
#